data_AF-A0A1S3I9V5-F1
#
_entry.id   AF-A0A1S3I9V5-F1
#
_cell.length_a   1.000
_cell.length_b   1.000
_cell.length_c   1.000
_cell.angle_alpha   90.00
_cell.angle_beta   90.00
_cell.angle_gamma   90.00
#
_symmetry.space_group_name_H-M   'P 1'
#
loop_
_entity.id
_entity.type
_entity.pdbx_description
1 polymer ?
#
loop_
_entity_poly.entity_id
_entity_poly.type
_entity_poly.pdbx_seq_one_letter_code
_entity_poly.pdbx_strand_id
1 'polypeptide(L)'
;MFILFILTSTYREFSKFRNTGSKEYFSDPWSYVEVAIVCLGYSAIGLFFQRLVTVNFTIASFHEHGREEFVNFFPAAFWDYILGYTLAAMLVLTVLKVFKLLRFNVSMNMLSATLKKSWKPTLHFYLVLVVLMMAYSFFGQCAFGHYIEHFKSLLDSLQTLFTLIMGGFEFAILGDSNRVIGIMFLITFAMIVQVSLINIFIAIINESFRCVQKTTKETSNEMEMVDFMWTRLLVILGLHTGAGVTIPSTIDPKILQQLDRKQN
;
A
#
# COMPACT_ATOMS: atom_id res chain seq x y z
N MET A 1 16.06 15.30 -24.32
CA MET A 1 15.91 15.08 -22.87
C MET A 1 15.23 13.74 -22.52
N PHE A 2 14.01 13.45 -23.01
CA PHE A 2 13.30 12.19 -22.69
C PHE A 2 14.04 10.90 -23.09
N ILE A 3 14.60 10.84 -24.31
CA ILE A 3 15.36 9.65 -24.76
C ILE A 3 16.60 9.40 -23.88
N LEU A 4 17.30 10.47 -23.47
CA LEU A 4 18.44 10.36 -22.54
C LEU A 4 18.00 9.83 -21.17
N PHE A 5 16.82 10.22 -20.69
CA PHE A 5 16.25 9.69 -19.45
C PHE A 5 15.94 8.19 -19.55
N ILE A 6 15.40 7.71 -20.68
CA ILE A 6 15.16 6.28 -20.92
C ILE A 6 16.48 5.51 -21.03
N LEU A 7 17.47 6.03 -21.77
CA LEU A 7 18.77 5.39 -21.92
C LEU A 7 19.51 5.27 -20.58
N THR A 8 19.54 6.33 -19.78
CA THR A 8 20.16 6.32 -18.44
C THR A 8 19.42 5.38 -17.48
N SER A 9 18.09 5.33 -17.55
CA SER A 9 17.28 4.39 -16.77
C SER A 9 17.56 2.93 -17.16
N THR A 10 17.66 2.66 -18.47
CA THR A 10 17.98 1.33 -19.00
C THR A 10 19.39 0.89 -18.61
N TYR A 11 20.37 1.79 -18.73
CA TYR A 11 21.75 1.51 -18.32
C TYR A 11 21.83 1.20 -16.82
N ARG A 12 21.14 1.99 -15.98
CA ARG A 12 21.08 1.74 -14.53
C ARG A 12 20.44 0.39 -14.23
N GLU A 13 19.35 0.04 -14.90
CA GLU A 13 18.64 -1.22 -14.71
C GLU A 13 19.50 -2.42 -15.12
N PHE A 14 20.14 -2.33 -16.28
CA PHE A 14 21.02 -3.37 -16.79
C PHE A 14 22.24 -3.57 -15.86
N SER A 15 22.82 -2.48 -15.36
CA SER A 15 23.92 -2.56 -14.39
C SER A 15 23.48 -3.19 -13.06
N LYS A 16 22.26 -2.88 -12.59
CA LYS A 16 21.69 -3.48 -11.37
C LYS A 16 21.46 -4.98 -11.54
N PHE A 17 20.87 -5.37 -12.67
CA PHE A 17 20.64 -6.78 -13.00
C PHE A 17 21.96 -7.58 -13.04
N ARG A 18 23.01 -7.01 -13.64
CA ARG A 18 24.32 -7.67 -13.74
C ARG A 18 25.06 -7.79 -12.41
N ASN A 19 24.94 -6.82 -11.52
CA ASN A 19 25.70 -6.80 -10.26
C ASN A 19 25.03 -7.57 -9.11
N THR A 20 23.70 -7.67 -9.08
CA THR A 20 22.94 -8.30 -7.98
C THR A 20 22.61 -9.77 -8.22
N GLY A 21 22.76 -10.27 -9.45
CA GLY A 21 22.42 -11.65 -9.83
C GLY A 21 20.91 -11.88 -9.96
N SER A 22 20.50 -12.79 -10.84
CA SER A 22 19.09 -12.91 -11.26
C SER A 22 18.13 -13.28 -10.13
N LYS A 23 18.52 -14.12 -9.16
CA LYS A 23 17.60 -14.59 -8.09
C LYS A 23 17.20 -13.50 -7.10
N GLU A 24 18.15 -12.68 -6.68
CA GLU A 24 17.89 -11.61 -5.72
C GLU A 24 17.17 -10.43 -6.40
N TYR A 25 17.46 -10.19 -7.68
CA TYR A 25 16.76 -9.21 -8.50
C TYR A 25 15.25 -9.47 -8.64
N PHE A 26 14.85 -10.73 -8.92
CA PHE A 26 13.42 -11.09 -9.06
C PHE A 26 12.66 -11.18 -7.73
N SER A 27 13.38 -11.15 -6.61
CA SER A 27 12.80 -11.16 -5.26
C SER A 27 12.48 -9.74 -4.74
N ASP A 28 13.09 -8.69 -5.31
CA ASP A 28 12.80 -7.29 -4.95
C ASP A 28 11.56 -6.77 -5.70
N PRO A 29 10.44 -6.45 -5.03
CA PRO A 29 9.24 -5.93 -5.68
C PRO A 29 9.47 -4.61 -6.42
N TRP A 30 10.49 -3.83 -6.04
CA TRP A 30 10.81 -2.57 -6.70
C TRP A 30 11.50 -2.74 -8.04
N SER A 31 12.16 -3.87 -8.30
CA SER A 31 12.74 -4.17 -9.61
C SER A 31 11.64 -4.26 -10.69
N TYR A 32 10.46 -4.81 -10.36
CA TYR A 32 9.33 -4.85 -11.30
C TYR A 32 8.83 -3.46 -11.71
N VAL A 33 8.81 -2.50 -10.77
CA VAL A 33 8.43 -1.10 -11.06
C VAL A 33 9.47 -0.45 -11.98
N GLU A 34 10.76 -0.70 -11.75
CA GLU A 34 11.85 -0.16 -12.57
C GLU A 34 11.80 -0.72 -14.01
N VAL A 35 11.55 -2.02 -14.18
CA VAL A 35 11.32 -2.64 -15.50
C VAL A 35 10.07 -2.07 -16.18
N ALA A 36 8.97 -1.92 -15.46
CA ALA A 36 7.72 -1.37 -16.02
C ALA A 36 7.92 0.05 -16.57
N ILE A 37 8.67 0.90 -15.88
CA ILE A 37 9.00 2.26 -16.37
C ILE A 37 9.81 2.21 -17.67
N VAL A 38 10.79 1.29 -17.77
CA VAL A 38 11.60 1.12 -18.98
C VAL A 38 10.73 0.62 -20.15
N CYS A 39 9.89 -0.39 -19.92
CA CYS A 39 8.97 -0.91 -20.93
C CYS A 39 7.98 0.15 -21.44
N LEU A 40 7.35 0.92 -20.53
CA LEU A 40 6.46 2.02 -20.91
C LEU A 40 7.21 3.14 -21.63
N GLY A 41 8.47 3.40 -21.27
CA GLY A 41 9.33 4.35 -21.96
C GLY A 41 9.60 3.98 -23.42
N TYR A 42 9.93 2.72 -23.69
CA TYR A 42 10.10 2.23 -25.06
C TYR A 42 8.79 2.22 -25.85
N SER A 43 7.68 1.83 -25.20
CA SER A 43 6.33 1.94 -25.77
C SER A 43 6.01 3.38 -26.19
N ALA A 44 6.27 4.36 -25.32
CA ALA A 44 6.03 5.77 -25.61
C ALA A 44 6.86 6.28 -26.79
N ILE A 45 8.11 5.82 -26.95
CA ILE A 45 8.93 6.14 -28.12
C ILE A 45 8.30 5.57 -29.40
N GLY A 46 7.88 4.31 -29.38
CA GLY A 46 7.20 3.68 -30.52
C GLY A 46 5.91 4.40 -30.92
N LEU A 47 5.07 4.72 -29.94
CA LEU A 47 3.84 5.48 -30.14
C LEU A 47 4.10 6.91 -30.65
N PHE A 48 5.19 7.54 -30.22
CA PHE A 48 5.58 8.86 -30.71
C PHE A 48 5.95 8.82 -32.20
N PHE A 49 6.71 7.81 -32.64
CA PHE A 49 6.99 7.61 -34.06
C PHE A 49 5.72 7.30 -34.85
N GLN A 50 4.84 6.44 -34.34
CA GLN A 50 3.56 6.11 -34.99
C GLN A 50 2.67 7.34 -35.16
N ARG A 51 2.59 8.19 -34.13
CA ARG A 51 1.92 9.49 -34.17
C ARG A 51 2.53 10.40 -35.23
N LEU A 52 3.86 10.51 -35.27
CA LEU A 52 4.57 11.37 -36.24
C LEU A 52 4.29 10.93 -37.68
N VAL A 53 4.36 9.64 -37.98
CA VAL A 53 4.07 9.11 -39.33
C VAL A 53 2.62 9.41 -39.70
N THR A 54 1.67 9.14 -38.80
CA THR A 54 0.24 9.37 -39.05
C THR A 54 -0.06 10.85 -39.28
N VAL A 55 0.46 11.74 -38.43
CA VAL A 55 0.26 13.19 -38.55
C VAL A 55 0.87 13.73 -39.84
N ASN A 56 2.10 13.33 -40.18
CA ASN A 56 2.76 13.77 -41.40
C ASN A 56 2.05 13.28 -42.66
N PHE A 57 1.54 12.05 -42.66
CA PHE A 57 0.71 11.53 -43.75
C PHE A 57 -0.59 12.33 -43.90
N THR A 58 -1.32 12.56 -42.80
CA THR A 58 -2.56 13.33 -42.82
C THR A 58 -2.35 14.78 -43.29
N ILE A 59 -1.25 15.42 -42.88
CA ILE A 59 -0.90 16.78 -43.31
C ILE A 59 -0.49 16.81 -44.79
N ALA A 60 0.26 15.80 -45.27
CA ALA A 60 0.62 15.69 -46.68
C ALA A 60 -0.63 15.55 -47.57
N SER A 61 -1.57 14.68 -47.19
CA SER A 61 -2.84 14.51 -47.90
C SER A 61 -3.70 15.78 -47.90
N PHE A 62 -3.66 16.57 -46.82
CA PHE A 62 -4.33 17.87 -46.72
C PHE A 62 -3.73 18.93 -47.67
N HIS A 63 -2.40 18.94 -47.83
CA HIS A 63 -1.74 19.86 -48.74
C HIS A 63 -1.97 19.51 -50.22
N GLU A 64 -2.18 18.24 -50.55
CA GLU A 64 -2.33 17.75 -51.92
C GLU A 64 -3.76 17.90 -52.48
N HIS A 65 -4.79 17.78 -51.63
CA HIS A 65 -6.20 17.75 -52.09
C HIS A 65 -6.95 19.09 -51.96
N GLY A 66 -6.35 20.12 -51.37
CA GLY A 66 -6.98 21.43 -51.23
C GLY A 66 -8.24 21.42 -50.35
N ARG A 67 -8.79 22.61 -50.07
CA ARG A 67 -9.82 22.89 -49.04
C ARG A 67 -11.20 22.21 -49.23
N GLU A 68 -11.36 21.31 -50.20
CA GLU A 68 -12.67 20.76 -50.58
C GLU A 68 -12.97 19.36 -50.03
N GLU A 69 -11.99 18.67 -49.43
CA GLU A 69 -12.19 17.33 -48.85
C GLU A 69 -11.95 17.32 -47.33
N PHE A 70 -12.89 16.72 -46.57
CA PHE A 70 -12.79 16.62 -45.11
C PHE A 70 -11.69 15.63 -44.72
N VAL A 71 -10.56 16.15 -44.24
CA VAL A 71 -9.46 15.32 -43.74
C VAL A 71 -9.75 14.86 -42.31
N ASN A 72 -9.88 13.54 -42.14
CA ASN A 72 -10.16 12.92 -40.83
C ASN A 72 -8.91 12.96 -39.93
N PHE A 73 -8.87 13.91 -38.98
CA PHE A 73 -7.84 13.97 -37.93
C PHE A 73 -8.05 12.98 -36.77
N PHE A 74 -9.16 12.23 -36.78
CA PHE A 74 -9.51 11.30 -35.71
C PHE A 74 -8.43 10.24 -35.42
N PRO A 75 -7.79 9.59 -36.42
CA PRO A 75 -6.71 8.63 -36.15
C PRO A 75 -5.48 9.29 -35.51
N ALA A 76 -5.15 10.51 -35.94
CA ALA A 76 -4.03 11.27 -35.37
C ALA A 76 -4.30 11.64 -33.90
N ALA A 77 -5.52 12.09 -33.59
CA ALA A 77 -5.94 12.37 -32.21
C ALA A 77 -5.96 11.10 -31.35
N PHE A 78 -6.41 9.96 -31.88
CA PHE A 78 -6.41 8.69 -31.16
C PHE A 78 -5.01 8.26 -30.71
N TRP A 79 -4.02 8.33 -31.62
CA TRP A 79 -2.63 8.04 -31.26
C TRP A 79 -2.03 9.04 -30.25
N ASP A 80 -2.46 10.30 -30.31
CA ASP A 80 -2.09 11.32 -29.32
C ASP A 80 -2.64 11.01 -27.93
N TYR A 81 -3.92 10.60 -27.82
CA TYR A 81 -4.53 10.18 -26.55
C TYR A 81 -3.82 8.95 -25.96
N ILE A 82 -3.53 7.93 -26.77
CA ILE A 82 -2.82 6.73 -26.29
C ILE A 82 -1.42 7.07 -25.80
N LEU A 83 -0.70 7.94 -26.52
CA LEU A 83 0.60 8.44 -26.08
C LEU A 83 0.48 9.18 -24.74
N GLY A 84 -0.53 10.04 -24.59
CA GLY A 84 -0.83 10.75 -23.36
C GLY A 84 -1.07 9.84 -22.17
N TYR A 85 -1.92 8.81 -22.32
CA TYR A 85 -2.16 7.82 -21.25
C TYR A 85 -0.91 7.02 -20.89
N THR A 86 -0.11 6.64 -21.88
CA THR A 86 1.14 5.89 -21.66
C THR A 86 2.16 6.74 -20.88
N LEU A 87 2.31 8.02 -21.24
CA LEU A 87 3.16 8.96 -20.51
C LEU A 87 2.64 9.23 -19.09
N ALA A 88 1.33 9.39 -18.91
CA ALA A 88 0.73 9.56 -17.58
C ALA A 88 0.99 8.36 -16.68
N ALA A 89 0.80 7.14 -17.18
CA ALA A 89 1.11 5.91 -16.45
C ALA A 89 2.61 5.84 -16.05
N MET A 90 3.51 6.16 -16.99
CA MET A 90 4.94 6.21 -16.73
C MET A 90 5.30 7.25 -15.65
N LEU A 91 4.67 8.43 -15.67
CA LEU A 91 4.87 9.47 -14.67
C LEU A 91 4.41 9.00 -13.29
N VAL A 92 3.24 8.37 -13.18
CA VAL A 92 2.74 7.81 -11.91
C VAL A 92 3.74 6.80 -11.33
N LEU A 93 4.29 5.90 -12.15
CA LEU A 93 5.31 4.96 -11.69
C LEU A 93 6.63 5.65 -11.30
N THR A 94 7.00 6.72 -12.01
CA THR A 94 8.18 7.51 -11.68
C THR A 94 8.01 8.25 -10.35
N VAL A 95 6.81 8.77 -10.07
CA VAL A 95 6.45 9.33 -8.76
C VAL A 95 6.49 8.23 -7.69
N LEU A 96 5.98 7.03 -7.97
CA LEU A 96 6.06 5.89 -7.06
C LEU A 96 7.53 5.52 -6.73
N LYS A 97 8.44 5.68 -7.69
CA LYS A 97 9.89 5.51 -7.46
C LYS A 97 10.45 6.55 -6.48
N VAL A 98 9.91 7.76 -6.42
CA VAL A 98 10.30 8.76 -5.40
C VAL A 98 9.92 8.28 -3.99
N PHE A 99 8.81 7.56 -3.83
CA PHE A 99 8.47 6.93 -2.54
C PHE A 99 9.50 5.88 -2.09
N LYS A 100 10.14 5.16 -3.02
CA LYS A 100 11.26 4.27 -2.71
C LYS A 100 12.45 5.05 -2.12
N LEU A 101 12.73 6.25 -2.63
CA LEU A 101 13.79 7.12 -2.10
C LEU A 101 13.44 7.66 -0.71
N LEU A 102 12.15 7.88 -0.42
CA LEU A 102 11.71 8.29 0.91
C LEU A 102 11.85 7.17 1.97
N ARG A 103 11.96 5.90 1.55
CA ARG A 103 12.20 4.77 2.46
C ARG A 103 13.59 4.81 3.12
N PHE A 104 14.55 5.57 2.57
CA PHE A 104 15.84 5.81 3.22
C PHE A 104 15.73 6.64 4.50
N ASN A 105 14.57 7.26 4.76
CA ASN A 105 14.27 7.87 6.06
C ASN A 105 13.87 6.77 7.07
N VAL A 106 14.54 6.74 8.23
CA VAL A 106 14.27 5.84 9.36
C VAL A 106 12.79 5.83 9.75
N SER A 107 12.13 7.00 9.73
CA SER A 107 10.70 7.12 10.03
C SER A 107 9.83 6.31 9.06
N MET A 108 10.18 6.29 7.78
CA MET A 108 9.40 5.59 6.75
C MET A 108 9.62 4.08 6.78
N ASN A 109 10.84 3.63 7.10
CA ASN A 109 11.12 2.20 7.27
C ASN A 109 10.41 1.62 8.52
N MET A 110 10.34 2.40 9.61
CA MET A 110 9.58 2.02 10.81
C MET A 110 8.08 1.95 10.53
N LEU A 111 7.52 2.94 9.82
CA LEU A 111 6.11 2.90 9.38
C LEU A 111 5.82 1.67 8.52
N SER A 112 6.68 1.37 7.54
CA SER A 112 6.53 0.19 6.67
C SER A 112 6.59 -1.13 7.46
N ALA A 113 7.49 -1.24 8.44
CA ALA A 113 7.59 -2.41 9.31
C ALA A 113 6.34 -2.58 10.19
N THR A 114 5.82 -1.49 10.76
CA THR A 114 4.58 -1.49 11.55
C THR A 114 3.39 -1.87 10.69
N LEU A 115 3.25 -1.28 9.50
CA LEU A 115 2.19 -1.60 8.54
C LEU A 115 2.23 -3.08 8.15
N LYS A 116 3.41 -3.63 7.88
CA LYS A 116 3.59 -5.05 7.52
C LYS A 116 3.20 -5.98 8.66
N LYS A 117 3.46 -5.59 9.92
CA LYS A 117 3.11 -6.37 11.10
C LYS A 117 1.61 -6.30 11.41
N SER A 118 0.98 -5.14 11.23
CA SER A 118 -0.45 -4.94 11.45
C SER A 118 -1.35 -5.32 10.28
N TRP A 119 -0.79 -5.54 9.09
CA TRP A 119 -1.58 -5.92 7.92
C TRP A 119 -2.42 -7.18 8.12
N LYS A 120 -1.88 -8.22 8.77
CA LYS A 120 -2.59 -9.50 8.99
C LYS A 120 -3.89 -9.33 9.82
N PRO A 121 -3.87 -8.70 11.00
CA PRO A 121 -5.12 -8.47 11.74
C PRO A 121 -6.05 -7.48 11.02
N THR A 122 -5.52 -6.44 10.37
CA THR A 122 -6.34 -5.46 9.63
C THR A 122 -7.05 -6.07 8.41
N LEU A 123 -6.45 -7.07 7.75
CA LEU A 123 -7.02 -7.73 6.57
C LEU A 123 -8.39 -8.35 6.85
N HIS A 124 -8.59 -8.95 8.02
CA HIS A 124 -9.87 -9.59 8.37
C HIS A 124 -11.01 -8.57 8.45
N PHE A 125 -10.75 -7.40 9.04
CA PHE A 125 -11.73 -6.31 9.10
C PHE A 125 -11.98 -5.70 7.72
N TYR A 126 -10.93 -5.58 6.89
CA TYR A 126 -11.06 -5.12 5.51
C TYR A 126 -11.91 -6.08 4.66
N LEU A 127 -11.75 -7.40 4.84
CA LEU A 127 -12.59 -8.40 4.16
C LEU A 127 -14.07 -8.22 4.50
N VAL A 128 -14.41 -8.00 5.77
CA VAL A 128 -15.80 -7.73 6.18
C VAL A 128 -16.34 -6.48 5.49
N LEU A 129 -15.54 -5.40 5.43
CA LEU A 129 -15.93 -4.17 4.73
C LEU A 129 -16.21 -4.40 3.24
N VAL A 130 -15.35 -5.17 2.55
CA VAL A 130 -15.53 -5.48 1.11
C VAL A 130 -16.79 -6.32 0.87
N VAL A 131 -17.05 -7.32 1.72
CA VAL A 131 -18.27 -8.14 1.63
C VAL A 131 -19.53 -7.27 1.84
N LEU A 132 -19.49 -6.34 2.81
CA LEU A 132 -20.57 -5.40 3.04
C LEU A 132 -20.78 -4.45 1.85
N MET A 133 -19.71 -3.93 1.25
CA MET A 133 -19.79 -3.10 0.04
C MET A 133 -20.45 -3.85 -1.12
N MET A 134 -20.05 -5.11 -1.33
CA MET A 134 -20.66 -5.95 -2.37
C MET A 134 -22.14 -6.18 -2.09
N ALA A 135 -22.51 -6.53 -0.84
CA ALA A 135 -23.91 -6.75 -0.46
C ALA A 135 -24.78 -5.49 -0.67
N TYR A 136 -24.29 -4.33 -0.21
CA TYR A 136 -24.99 -3.06 -0.41
C TYR A 136 -25.02 -2.61 -1.87
N SER A 137 -24.00 -2.98 -2.66
CA SER A 137 -23.99 -2.70 -4.10
C SER A 137 -25.04 -3.53 -4.84
N PHE A 138 -25.14 -4.83 -4.56
CA PHE A 138 -26.20 -5.68 -5.10
C PHE A 138 -27.59 -5.22 -4.66
N PHE A 139 -27.76 -4.85 -3.39
CA PHE A 139 -29.02 -4.31 -2.89
C PHE A 139 -29.39 -3.00 -3.60
N GLY A 140 -28.45 -2.06 -3.70
CA GLY A 140 -28.66 -0.77 -4.35
C GLY A 140 -28.99 -0.91 -5.83
N GLN A 141 -28.31 -1.82 -6.53
CA GLN A 141 -28.62 -2.20 -7.90
C GLN A 141 -30.05 -2.74 -8.06
N CYS A 142 -30.48 -3.65 -7.19
CA CYS A 142 -31.82 -4.23 -7.25
C CYS A 142 -32.92 -3.23 -6.85
N ALA A 143 -32.66 -2.38 -5.85
CA ALA A 143 -33.65 -1.44 -5.31
C ALA A 143 -33.77 -0.16 -6.15
N PHE A 144 -32.66 0.36 -6.66
CA PHE A 144 -32.60 1.67 -7.30
C PHE A 144 -32.11 1.64 -8.75
N GLY A 145 -31.57 0.52 -9.24
CA GLY A 145 -30.91 0.47 -10.55
C GLY A 145 -31.81 0.69 -11.77
N HIS A 146 -33.13 0.57 -11.60
CA HIS A 146 -34.08 0.94 -12.65
C HIS A 146 -34.35 2.45 -12.73
N TYR A 147 -34.15 3.17 -11.62
CA TYR A 147 -34.56 4.57 -11.49
C TYR A 147 -33.38 5.55 -11.42
N ILE A 148 -32.20 5.10 -10.98
CA ILE A 148 -31.03 5.93 -10.74
C ILE A 148 -29.84 5.38 -11.54
N GLU A 149 -29.25 6.19 -12.42
CA GLU A 149 -28.11 5.79 -13.24
C GLU A 149 -26.89 5.36 -12.41
N HIS A 150 -26.67 6.00 -11.25
CA HIS A 150 -25.61 5.66 -10.30
C HIS A 150 -25.70 4.23 -9.73
N PHE A 151 -26.85 3.57 -9.86
CA PHE A 151 -27.06 2.18 -9.44
C PHE A 151 -27.41 1.27 -10.62
N LYS A 152 -27.10 1.67 -11.86
CA LYS A 152 -27.45 0.90 -13.06
C LYS A 152 -26.52 -0.29 -13.31
N SER A 153 -25.25 -0.20 -12.92
CA SER A 153 -24.30 -1.30 -12.98
C SER A 153 -23.67 -1.53 -11.62
N LEU A 154 -23.21 -2.76 -11.37
CA LEU A 154 -22.48 -3.09 -10.14
C LEU A 154 -21.24 -2.22 -9.95
N LEU A 155 -20.55 -1.87 -11.04
CA LEU A 155 -19.37 -0.99 -10.97
C LEU A 155 -19.76 0.45 -10.62
N ASP A 156 -20.84 0.97 -11.23
CA ASP A 156 -21.36 2.32 -10.95
C ASP A 156 -21.89 2.41 -9.51
N SER A 157 -22.55 1.35 -9.04
CA SER A 157 -23.04 1.22 -7.67
C SER A 157 -21.89 1.18 -6.66
N LEU A 158 -20.83 0.40 -6.94
CA LEU A 158 -19.63 0.38 -6.10
C LEU A 158 -18.95 1.76 -6.05
N GLN A 159 -18.81 2.44 -7.18
CA GLN A 159 -18.26 3.79 -7.23
C GLN A 159 -19.09 4.76 -6.38
N THR A 160 -20.42 4.66 -6.47
CA THR A 160 -21.34 5.48 -5.69
C THR A 160 -21.22 5.21 -4.19
N LEU A 161 -21.09 3.94 -3.78
CA LEU A 161 -20.84 3.58 -2.39
C LEU A 161 -19.49 4.10 -1.89
N PHE A 162 -18.42 4.04 -2.70
CA PHE A 162 -17.12 4.62 -2.36
C PHE A 162 -17.21 6.14 -2.15
N THR A 163 -17.90 6.82 -3.06
CA THR A 163 -18.18 8.25 -2.95
C THR A 163 -18.98 8.58 -1.67
N LEU A 164 -19.92 7.71 -1.29
CA LEU A 164 -20.68 7.85 -0.05
C LEU A 164 -19.81 7.67 1.21
N ILE A 165 -18.82 6.78 1.19
CA ILE A 165 -17.82 6.67 2.28
C ILE A 165 -17.00 7.95 2.41
N MET A 166 -16.63 8.58 1.28
CA MET A 166 -15.93 9.87 1.28
C MET A 166 -16.81 11.05 1.73
N GLY A 167 -18.12 10.82 1.94
CA GLY A 167 -19.09 11.85 2.30
C GLY A 167 -19.55 12.72 1.13
N GLY A 168 -19.22 12.33 -0.11
CA GLY A 168 -19.44 13.13 -1.31
C GLY A 168 -20.71 12.77 -2.07
N PHE A 169 -21.89 12.67 -1.43
CA PHE A 169 -23.12 12.29 -2.14
C PHE A 169 -24.27 13.28 -1.92
N GLU A 170 -24.94 13.68 -3.01
CA GLU A 170 -26.14 14.51 -2.98
C GLU A 170 -27.39 13.65 -2.67
N PHE A 171 -27.89 13.76 -1.44
CA PHE A 171 -29.11 13.09 -0.96
C PHE A 171 -30.35 13.28 -1.86
N ALA A 172 -30.35 14.32 -2.70
CA ALA A 172 -31.44 14.63 -3.61
C ALA A 172 -31.74 13.49 -4.60
N ILE A 173 -30.72 12.73 -5.03
CA ILE A 173 -30.85 11.77 -6.13
C ILE A 173 -31.59 10.48 -5.70
N LEU A 174 -31.51 10.09 -4.42
CA LEU A 174 -32.27 8.93 -3.89
C LEU A 174 -33.72 9.28 -3.48
N GLY A 175 -34.07 10.57 -3.44
CA GLY A 175 -35.38 11.03 -2.98
C GLY A 175 -36.55 10.68 -3.91
N ASP A 176 -36.29 10.59 -5.22
CA ASP A 176 -37.33 10.51 -6.25
C ASP A 176 -37.91 9.10 -6.47
N SER A 177 -37.20 8.04 -6.12
CA SER A 177 -37.60 6.66 -6.48
C SER A 177 -38.24 5.86 -5.35
N ASN A 178 -37.90 6.16 -4.09
CA ASN A 178 -38.67 5.81 -2.89
C ASN A 178 -37.97 6.43 -1.67
N ARG A 179 -38.47 7.58 -1.20
CA ARG A 179 -37.82 8.38 -0.15
C ARG A 179 -37.54 7.60 1.13
N VAL A 180 -38.42 6.68 1.54
CA VAL A 180 -38.27 5.93 2.79
C VAL A 180 -37.16 4.88 2.68
N ILE A 181 -37.16 4.09 1.61
CA ILE A 181 -36.17 3.02 1.39
C ILE A 181 -34.78 3.63 1.14
N GLY A 182 -34.71 4.73 0.39
CA GLY A 182 -33.45 5.45 0.14
C GLY A 182 -32.82 6.00 1.42
N ILE A 183 -33.62 6.64 2.29
CA ILE A 183 -33.13 7.15 3.57
C ILE A 183 -32.66 6.01 4.48
N MET A 184 -33.43 4.92 4.60
CA MET A 184 -33.01 3.78 5.42
C MET A 184 -31.73 3.12 4.89
N PHE A 185 -31.59 3.00 3.57
CA PHE A 185 -30.38 2.48 2.94
C PHE A 185 -29.14 3.32 3.28
N LEU A 186 -29.23 4.64 3.13
CA LEU A 186 -28.11 5.55 3.41
C LEU A 186 -27.74 5.55 4.89
N ILE A 187 -28.72 5.63 5.79
CA ILE A 187 -28.46 5.64 7.25
C ILE A 187 -27.84 4.32 7.68
N THR A 188 -28.39 3.18 7.26
CA THR A 188 -27.85 1.86 7.65
C THR A 188 -26.46 1.63 7.08
N PHE A 189 -26.22 1.99 5.81
CA PHE A 189 -24.90 1.92 5.21
C PHE A 189 -23.88 2.79 5.94
N ALA A 190 -24.21 4.07 6.19
CA ALA A 190 -23.33 5.01 6.86
C ALA A 190 -22.98 4.53 8.29
N MET A 191 -23.97 4.04 9.04
CA MET A 191 -23.76 3.49 10.38
C MET A 191 -22.84 2.25 10.36
N ILE A 192 -23.11 1.30 9.46
CA ILE A 192 -22.30 0.07 9.35
C ILE A 192 -20.86 0.38 8.95
N VAL A 193 -20.67 1.28 7.97
CA VAL A 193 -19.33 1.70 7.54
C VAL A 193 -18.61 2.40 8.70
N GLN A 194 -19.27 3.31 9.41
CA GLN A 194 -18.65 4.02 10.53
C GLN A 194 -18.22 3.06 11.65
N VAL A 195 -19.06 2.10 12.03
CA VAL A 195 -18.72 1.07 13.02
C VAL A 195 -17.56 0.19 12.53
N SER A 196 -17.56 -0.18 11.24
CA SER A 196 -16.48 -0.96 10.64
C SER A 196 -15.14 -0.20 10.65
N LEU A 197 -15.15 1.09 10.36
CA LEU A 197 -13.97 1.95 10.44
C LEU A 197 -13.44 2.07 11.87
N ILE A 198 -14.32 2.22 12.87
CA ILE A 198 -13.95 2.21 14.28
C ILE A 198 -13.30 0.88 14.66
N ASN A 199 -13.85 -0.25 14.22
CA ASN A 199 -13.28 -1.57 14.49
C ASN A 199 -11.89 -1.76 13.86
N ILE A 200 -11.66 -1.22 12.66
CA ILE A 200 -10.33 -1.19 12.04
C ILE A 200 -9.35 -0.36 12.89
N PHE A 201 -9.78 0.80 13.37
CA PHE A 201 -8.94 1.65 14.22
C PHE A 201 -8.57 0.97 15.54
N ILE A 202 -9.54 0.33 16.21
CA ILE A 202 -9.32 -0.47 17.42
C ILE A 202 -8.33 -1.61 17.14
N ALA A 203 -8.45 -2.30 16.01
CA ALA A 203 -7.53 -3.36 15.63
C ALA A 203 -6.08 -2.85 15.48
N ILE A 204 -5.89 -1.68 14.86
CA ILE A 204 -4.57 -1.04 14.70
C ILE A 204 -3.99 -0.66 16.06
N ILE A 205 -4.78 -0.08 16.96
CA ILE A 205 -4.36 0.27 18.33
C ILE A 205 -3.95 -0.99 19.10
N ASN A 206 -4.79 -2.02 19.08
CA ASN A 206 -4.51 -3.28 19.77
C ASN A 206 -3.23 -3.94 19.27
N GLU A 207 -2.98 -3.91 17.95
CA GLU A 207 -1.75 -4.45 17.40
C GLU A 207 -0.52 -3.61 17.77
N SER A 208 -0.65 -2.29 17.77
CA SER A 208 0.42 -1.39 18.22
C SER A 208 0.77 -1.64 19.69
N PHE A 209 -0.23 -1.80 20.56
CA PHE A 209 -0.03 -2.12 21.97
C PHE A 209 0.60 -3.51 22.18
N ARG A 210 0.17 -4.51 21.40
CA ARG A 210 0.78 -5.85 21.37
C ARG A 210 2.24 -5.80 20.92
N CYS A 211 2.57 -4.94 19.96
CA CYS A 211 3.95 -4.77 19.51
C CYS A 211 4.84 -4.20 20.63
N VAL A 212 4.39 -3.14 21.31
CA VAL A 212 5.14 -2.53 22.43
C VAL A 212 5.33 -3.52 23.57
N GLN A 213 4.28 -4.25 23.97
CA GLN A 213 4.38 -5.26 25.02
C GLN A 213 5.37 -6.38 24.67
N LYS A 214 5.42 -6.83 23.41
CA LYS A 214 6.38 -7.85 22.97
C LYS A 214 7.81 -7.33 23.10
N THR A 215 8.08 -6.11 22.64
CA THR A 215 9.39 -5.49 22.77
C THR A 215 9.80 -5.32 24.23
N THR A 216 8.91 -4.84 25.11
CA THR A 216 9.22 -4.72 26.55
C THR A 216 9.50 -6.08 27.20
N LYS A 217 8.78 -7.14 26.84
CA LYS A 217 9.03 -8.50 27.33
C LYS A 217 10.35 -9.08 26.83
N GLU A 218 10.69 -8.86 25.57
CA GLU A 218 11.99 -9.26 25.00
C GLU A 218 13.14 -8.55 25.72
N THR A 219 13.05 -7.23 25.94
CA THR A 219 14.06 -6.49 26.69
C THR A 219 14.14 -6.92 28.17
N SER A 220 13.01 -7.24 28.81
CA SER A 220 12.99 -7.78 30.19
C SER A 220 13.72 -9.12 30.27
N ASN A 221 13.44 -10.04 29.34
CA ASN A 221 14.09 -11.35 29.30
C ASN A 221 15.60 -11.24 29.03
N GLU A 222 16.02 -10.31 28.16
CA GLU A 222 17.44 -10.05 27.91
C GLU A 222 18.14 -9.50 29.16
N MET A 223 17.53 -8.55 29.87
CA MET A 223 18.06 -8.03 31.14
C MET A 223 18.15 -9.12 32.21
N GLU A 224 17.11 -9.95 32.37
CA GLU A 224 17.12 -11.08 33.29
C GLU A 224 18.22 -12.08 32.94
N MET A 225 18.42 -12.41 31.66
CA MET A 225 19.47 -13.32 31.21
C MET A 225 20.87 -12.77 31.46
N VAL A 226 21.07 -11.46 31.27
CA VAL A 226 22.33 -10.77 31.58
C VAL A 226 22.63 -10.82 33.08
N ASP A 227 21.63 -10.56 33.94
CA ASP A 227 21.77 -10.68 35.40
C ASP A 227 22.10 -12.12 35.82
N PHE A 228 21.47 -13.12 35.20
CA PHE A 228 21.77 -14.54 35.45
C PHE A 228 23.20 -14.91 35.03
N MET A 229 23.67 -14.44 33.87
CA MET A 229 25.05 -14.69 33.41
C MET A 229 26.08 -14.01 34.31
N TRP A 230 25.81 -12.76 34.72
CA TRP A 230 26.67 -12.01 35.64
C TRP A 230 26.80 -12.71 37.00
N THR A 231 25.67 -13.18 37.53
CA THR A 231 25.63 -13.93 38.79
C THR A 231 26.43 -15.23 38.69
N ARG A 232 26.29 -15.99 37.59
CA ARG A 232 27.09 -17.22 37.36
C ARG A 232 28.58 -16.93 37.28
N LEU A 233 28.97 -15.84 36.61
CA LEU A 233 30.36 -15.46 36.43
C LEU A 233 31.00 -15.06 37.77
N LEU A 234 30.29 -14.30 38.61
CA LEU A 234 30.73 -13.96 39.97
C LEU A 234 30.89 -15.19 40.87
N VAL A 235 29.99 -16.17 40.76
CA VAL A 235 30.06 -17.44 41.51
C VAL A 235 31.27 -18.28 41.06
N ILE A 236 31.54 -18.36 39.76
CA ILE A 236 32.69 -19.11 39.22
C ILE A 236 34.03 -18.46 39.62
N LEU A 237 34.08 -17.12 39.68
CA LEU A 237 35.26 -16.39 40.12
C LEU A 237 35.51 -16.49 41.64
N GLY A 238 34.67 -17.20 42.40
CA GLY A 238 34.91 -17.43 43.82
C GLY A 238 34.74 -16.19 44.69
N LEU A 239 34.12 -15.12 44.16
CA LEU A 239 33.69 -13.95 44.92
C LEU A 239 32.43 -14.28 45.76
N HIS A 240 32.48 -15.39 46.47
CA HIS A 240 31.60 -15.61 47.60
C HIS A 240 32.42 -15.29 48.84
N THR A 241 32.06 -14.20 49.51
CA THR A 241 32.43 -13.74 50.86
C THR A 241 32.97 -12.31 50.84
N GLY A 242 32.12 -11.35 51.23
CA GLY A 242 32.56 -10.17 51.99
C GLY A 242 32.47 -8.78 51.37
N ALA A 243 32.20 -8.60 50.08
CA ALA A 243 32.07 -7.26 49.50
C ALA A 243 30.60 -6.97 49.12
N GLY A 244 30.03 -5.90 49.69
CA GLY A 244 28.64 -5.47 49.51
C GLY A 244 28.27 -5.15 48.07
N VAL A 245 28.07 -6.18 47.27
CA VAL A 245 27.44 -6.10 45.95
C VAL A 245 25.94 -6.27 46.17
N THR A 246 25.19 -5.19 45.99
CA THR A 246 23.72 -5.19 46.01
C THR A 246 23.21 -6.17 44.95
N ILE A 247 22.68 -7.30 45.42
CA ILE A 247 21.91 -8.23 44.60
C ILE A 247 20.69 -7.46 44.04
N PRO A 248 20.45 -7.45 42.72
CA PRO A 248 19.25 -6.84 42.16
C PRO A 248 18.00 -7.49 42.78
N SER A 249 17.05 -6.67 43.23
CA SER A 249 15.88 -7.06 44.03
C SER A 249 14.86 -7.98 43.34
N THR A 250 15.18 -8.49 42.15
CA THR A 250 14.32 -9.31 41.29
C THR A 250 14.56 -10.81 41.42
N ILE A 251 15.61 -11.24 42.14
CA ILE A 251 15.93 -12.67 42.29
C ILE A 251 15.08 -13.30 43.40
N ASP A 252 14.20 -14.22 43.01
CA ASP A 252 13.30 -14.97 43.89
C ASP A 252 14.12 -15.76 44.95
N PRO A 253 13.93 -15.52 46.27
CA PRO A 253 14.78 -16.06 47.34
C PRO A 253 14.86 -17.60 47.40
N LYS A 254 13.97 -18.31 46.70
CA LYS A 254 13.99 -19.77 46.60
C LYS A 254 15.17 -20.30 45.79
N ILE A 255 15.67 -19.56 44.80
CA ILE A 255 16.80 -20.00 43.96
C ILE A 255 18.11 -19.93 44.75
N LEU A 256 18.26 -18.90 45.59
CA LEU A 256 19.41 -18.75 46.49
C LEU A 256 19.48 -19.91 47.50
N GLN A 257 18.34 -20.33 48.05
CA GLN A 257 18.29 -21.48 48.96
C GLN A 257 18.63 -22.83 48.29
N GLN A 258 18.42 -22.99 46.98
CA GLN A 258 18.79 -24.22 46.26
C GLN A 258 20.27 -24.30 45.92
N LEU A 259 20.92 -23.15 45.73
CA LEU A 259 22.37 -23.09 45.47
C LEU A 259 23.17 -23.30 46.75
N ASP A 260 22.72 -22.72 47.86
CA ASP A 260 23.34 -22.88 49.19
C ASP A 260 23.26 -24.34 49.68
N ARG A 261 22.15 -25.03 49.39
CA ARG A 261 21.96 -26.46 49.71
C ARG A 261 22.79 -27.43 48.86
N LYS A 262 23.48 -26.95 47.81
CA LYS A 262 24.40 -27.76 46.99
C LYS A 262 25.87 -27.54 47.33
N GLN A 263 26.19 -26.54 48.16
CA GLN A 263 27.56 -26.24 48.59
C GLN A 263 27.89 -26.74 50.01
N ASN A 264 26.89 -27.16 50.80
CA ASN A 264 27.04 -28.00 52.00
C ASN A 264 26.73 -29.46 51.68
#